data_AF-A0A1W0WM69-F1
#
_entry.id   AF-A0A1W0WM69-F1
#
_cell.length_a   1.000
_cell.length_b   1.000
_cell.length_c   1.000
_cell.angle_alpha   90.00
_cell.angle_beta   90.00
_cell.angle_gamma   90.00
#
_symmetry.space_group_name_H-M   'P 1'
#
loop_
_entity.id
_entity.type
_entity.pdbx_description
1 polymer ?
#
loop_
_entity_poly.entity_id
_entity_poly.type
_entity_poly.pdbx_seq_one_letter_code
_entity_poly.pdbx_strand_id
1 'polypeptide(L)'
;MPEVFVEQMTATVEVWYEPTDIHKAAKPFQKEGYKFISYLSPNLKELQVIRSHFNIPERLPSALPSLHSDGTIPHRGGDRDFYHHLFSFLPGLRLLLVKMGKSGSFVVQRAGSDCRNGSPSHQNLTFKAHLAPNVPDEAVVNVSGSGDCMAAGVIHGLINGWQDIDRSISLGTFAASCSLRSRQTVPAAITSAALN
;
A
#
# COMPACT_ATOMS: atom_id res chain seq x y z
N MET A 1 3.65 -18.90 -19.91
CA MET A 1 3.76 -18.02 -18.73
C MET A 1 4.48 -16.77 -19.17
N PRO A 2 4.16 -15.55 -18.68
CA PRO A 2 4.95 -14.38 -19.06
C PRO A 2 6.39 -14.61 -18.57
N GLU A 3 7.36 -14.55 -19.48
CA GLU A 3 8.77 -14.89 -19.25
C GLU A 3 9.42 -14.09 -18.10
N VAL A 4 8.87 -12.92 -17.77
CA VAL A 4 9.30 -12.06 -16.66
C VAL A 4 9.26 -12.78 -15.29
N PHE A 5 8.40 -13.79 -15.11
CA PHE A 5 8.30 -14.52 -13.85
C PHE A 5 9.33 -15.65 -13.69
N VAL A 6 9.99 -16.09 -14.76
CA VAL A 6 10.86 -17.29 -14.75
C VAL A 6 12.34 -16.92 -14.54
N GLU A 7 12.77 -15.72 -14.92
CA GLU A 7 14.18 -15.34 -14.98
C GLU A 7 14.78 -14.79 -13.66
N GLN A 8 13.98 -14.67 -12.59
CA GLN A 8 14.41 -14.02 -11.33
C GLN A 8 14.88 -14.99 -10.22
N MET A 9 15.15 -16.26 -10.52
CA MET A 9 15.31 -17.33 -9.50
C MET A 9 16.69 -17.43 -8.80
N THR A 10 17.53 -16.39 -8.78
CA THR A 10 18.81 -16.42 -8.00
C THR A 10 19.05 -15.21 -7.09
N ALA A 11 18.11 -14.28 -7.02
CA ALA A 11 17.99 -13.28 -5.97
C ALA A 11 16.51 -13.16 -5.63
N THR A 12 16.12 -13.18 -4.35
CA THR A 12 14.71 -13.03 -3.97
C THR A 12 14.25 -11.60 -4.30
N VAL A 13 13.81 -11.38 -5.54
CA VAL A 13 13.27 -10.10 -5.99
C VAL A 13 11.92 -9.90 -5.33
N GLU A 14 11.77 -8.82 -4.56
CA GLU A 14 10.50 -8.45 -3.97
C GLU A 14 9.57 -7.88 -5.04
N VAL A 15 8.31 -8.31 -5.03
CA VAL A 15 7.32 -7.95 -6.05
C VAL A 15 6.32 -6.97 -5.48
N TRP A 16 6.21 -5.80 -6.13
CA TRP A 16 5.17 -4.81 -5.84
C TRP A 16 4.02 -4.94 -6.85
N TYR A 17 2.80 -5.13 -6.34
CA TYR A 17 1.60 -5.14 -7.15
C TYR A 17 0.74 -3.88 -6.91
N GLU A 18 0.52 -3.13 -7.98
CA GLU A 18 -0.31 -1.93 -8.06
C GLU A 18 -1.50 -2.21 -9.00
N PRO A 19 -2.71 -2.45 -8.49
CA PRO A 19 -3.87 -2.82 -9.30
C PRO A 19 -4.22 -1.86 -10.45
N THR A 20 -4.07 -0.54 -10.22
CA THR A 20 -4.41 0.56 -11.14
C THR A 20 -5.89 0.67 -11.56
N ASP A 21 -6.63 -0.46 -11.60
CA ASP A 21 -8.00 -0.54 -12.10
C ASP A 21 -8.76 -1.71 -11.43
N ILE A 22 -10.06 -1.49 -11.17
CA ILE A 22 -10.92 -2.47 -10.49
C ILE A 22 -11.06 -3.80 -11.25
N HIS A 23 -11.05 -3.79 -12.59
CA HIS A 23 -11.16 -5.00 -13.41
C HIS A 23 -9.82 -5.74 -13.51
N LYS A 24 -8.72 -5.08 -13.13
CA LYS A 24 -7.39 -5.69 -13.07
C LYS A 24 -7.03 -6.14 -11.66
N ALA A 25 -7.65 -5.56 -10.62
CA ALA A 25 -7.31 -5.80 -9.23
C ALA A 25 -7.17 -7.27 -8.87
N ALA A 26 -8.09 -8.13 -9.30
CA ALA A 26 -8.05 -9.55 -8.97
C ALA A 26 -7.08 -10.40 -9.82
N LYS A 27 -6.49 -9.87 -10.89
CA LYS A 27 -5.78 -10.67 -11.92
C LYS A 27 -4.66 -11.56 -11.38
N PRO A 28 -3.75 -11.09 -10.50
CA PRO A 28 -2.68 -11.95 -10.00
C PRO A 28 -3.17 -13.11 -9.13
N PHE A 29 -4.36 -12.98 -8.55
CA PHE A 29 -4.94 -13.97 -7.64
C PHE A 29 -5.66 -15.10 -8.39
N GLN A 30 -5.98 -14.91 -9.68
CA GLN A 30 -6.60 -15.94 -10.53
C GLN A 30 -5.67 -17.11 -10.88
N LYS A 31 -4.37 -17.00 -10.60
CA LYS A 31 -3.34 -18.02 -10.81
C LYS A 31 -2.38 -18.01 -9.62
N GLU A 32 -1.47 -18.97 -9.51
CA GLU A 32 -0.58 -19.07 -8.34
C GLU A 32 0.44 -17.92 -8.17
N GLY A 33 0.52 -16.96 -9.11
CA GLY A 33 1.49 -15.86 -9.09
C GLY A 33 1.38 -14.92 -7.88
N TYR A 34 0.24 -14.90 -7.19
CA TYR A 34 0.05 -14.07 -5.99
C TYR A 34 0.96 -14.45 -4.81
N LYS A 35 1.45 -15.70 -4.77
CA LYS A 35 2.30 -16.19 -3.67
C LYS A 35 3.61 -15.40 -3.53
N PHE A 36 4.04 -14.74 -4.61
CA PHE A 36 5.28 -13.97 -4.67
C PHE A 36 5.08 -12.47 -4.43
N ILE A 37 3.85 -11.98 -4.28
CA ILE A 37 3.58 -10.56 -4.04
C ILE A 37 4.08 -10.18 -2.65
N SER A 38 5.12 -9.33 -2.60
CA SER A 38 5.71 -8.80 -1.37
C SER A 38 5.01 -7.54 -0.89
N TYR A 39 4.52 -6.74 -1.82
CA TYR A 39 3.88 -5.45 -1.56
C TYR A 39 2.62 -5.28 -2.39
N LEU A 40 1.57 -4.73 -1.79
CA LEU A 40 0.25 -4.54 -2.42
C LEU A 40 -0.25 -3.13 -2.14
N SER A 41 -0.72 -2.42 -3.16
CA SER A 41 -1.06 -0.98 -3.05
C SER A 41 -2.43 -0.60 -3.65
N PRO A 42 -3.54 -1.22 -3.23
CA PRO A 42 -4.85 -0.96 -3.82
C PRO A 42 -5.43 0.35 -3.30
N ASN A 43 -6.38 0.94 -4.01
CA ASN A 43 -7.39 1.79 -3.38
C ASN A 43 -8.53 0.96 -2.75
N LEU A 44 -9.46 1.61 -2.04
CA LEU A 44 -10.58 0.89 -1.39
C LEU A 44 -11.45 0.07 -2.35
N LYS A 45 -11.71 0.56 -3.57
CA LYS A 45 -12.54 -0.14 -4.55
C LYS A 45 -11.85 -1.39 -5.08
N GLU A 46 -10.54 -1.29 -5.34
CA GLU A 46 -9.71 -2.43 -5.75
C GLU A 46 -9.59 -3.45 -4.61
N LEU A 47 -9.38 -2.98 -3.37
CA LEU A 47 -9.33 -3.86 -2.20
C LEU A 47 -10.64 -4.62 -2.00
N GLN A 48 -11.78 -3.99 -2.29
CA GLN A 48 -13.08 -4.67 -2.29
C GLN A 48 -13.16 -5.80 -3.33
N VAL A 49 -12.62 -5.58 -4.54
CA VAL A 49 -12.55 -6.63 -5.57
C VAL A 49 -11.65 -7.78 -5.11
N ILE A 50 -10.51 -7.47 -4.48
CA ILE A 50 -9.58 -8.48 -3.93
C ILE A 50 -10.24 -9.28 -2.81
N ARG A 51 -10.95 -8.61 -1.89
CA ARG A 51 -11.75 -9.28 -0.85
C ARG A 51 -12.73 -10.28 -1.46
N SER A 52 -13.51 -9.84 -2.45
CA SER A 52 -14.49 -10.68 -3.11
C SER A 52 -13.85 -11.88 -3.80
N HIS A 53 -12.66 -11.72 -4.39
CA HIS A 53 -11.93 -12.83 -4.98
C HIS A 53 -11.59 -13.94 -3.97
N PHE A 54 -11.15 -13.57 -2.77
CA PHE A 54 -10.82 -14.50 -1.70
C PHE A 54 -12.03 -14.98 -0.88
N ASN A 55 -13.25 -14.55 -1.22
CA ASN A 55 -14.48 -14.83 -0.47
C ASN A 55 -14.37 -14.48 1.03
N ILE A 56 -13.65 -13.41 1.36
CA ILE A 56 -13.45 -12.96 2.75
C ILE A 56 -14.78 -12.35 3.26
N PRO A 57 -15.45 -12.95 4.26
CA PRO A 57 -16.79 -12.55 4.67
C PRO A 57 -16.83 -11.20 5.39
N GLU A 58 -15.74 -10.79 6.03
CA GLU A 58 -15.62 -9.54 6.78
C GLU A 58 -15.84 -8.32 5.88
N ARG A 59 -16.54 -7.31 6.37
CA ARG A 59 -16.71 -6.05 5.62
C ARG A 59 -15.39 -5.30 5.57
N LEU A 60 -15.11 -4.64 4.44
CA LEU A 60 -14.03 -3.64 4.41
C LEU A 60 -14.40 -2.51 5.39
N PRO A 61 -13.42 -1.97 6.13
CA PRO A 61 -13.60 -0.72 6.84
C PRO A 61 -14.05 0.34 5.83
N SER A 62 -15.20 0.97 6.09
CA SER A 62 -15.80 1.97 5.20
C SER A 62 -15.09 3.33 5.24
N ALA A 63 -14.19 3.51 6.21
CA ALA A 63 -13.39 4.70 6.40
C ALA A 63 -12.07 4.32 7.07
N LEU A 64 -11.13 5.26 7.14
CA LEU A 64 -10.03 5.15 8.09
C LEU A 64 -10.61 4.84 9.47
N PRO A 65 -10.09 3.84 10.18
CA PRO A 65 -10.43 3.68 11.59
C PRO A 65 -10.17 5.01 12.29
N SER A 66 -11.13 5.46 13.10
CA SER A 66 -11.10 6.77 13.74
C SER A 66 -9.79 6.95 14.49
N LEU A 67 -8.82 7.66 13.91
CA LEU A 67 -7.50 7.84 14.50
C LEU A 67 -7.63 8.39 15.92
N HIS A 68 -7.02 7.72 16.89
CA HIS A 68 -6.73 8.36 18.15
C HIS A 68 -5.78 9.54 17.92
N SER A 69 -5.78 10.53 18.80
CA SER A 69 -4.97 11.74 18.70
C SER A 69 -3.46 11.47 18.62
N ASP A 70 -3.03 10.25 18.99
CA ASP A 70 -1.65 9.76 18.92
C ASP A 70 -1.30 9.05 17.60
N GLY A 71 -2.23 9.03 16.63
CA GLY A 71 -2.04 8.37 15.34
C GLY A 71 -2.28 6.85 15.37
N THR A 72 -2.75 6.29 16.49
CA THR A 72 -3.08 4.87 16.59
C THR A 72 -4.53 4.61 16.17
N ILE A 73 -4.76 3.41 15.62
CA ILE A 73 -6.09 2.95 15.21
C ILE A 73 -6.78 2.25 16.39
N PRO A 74 -8.01 2.64 16.76
CA PRO A 74 -8.78 1.98 17.80
C PRO A 74 -8.88 0.49 17.56
N HIS A 75 -8.67 -0.30 18.62
CA HIS A 75 -8.89 -1.74 18.66
C HIS A 75 -10.39 -2.09 18.58
N ARG A 76 -11.12 -1.72 17.52
CA ARG A 76 -12.44 -2.31 17.26
C ARG A 76 -12.21 -3.65 16.55
N GLY A 77 -12.43 -4.74 17.30
CA GLY A 77 -12.10 -6.13 16.95
C GLY A 77 -12.88 -6.75 15.78
N GLY A 78 -13.21 -6.00 14.73
CA GLY A 78 -13.74 -6.52 13.47
C GLY A 78 -12.97 -6.02 12.23
N ASP A 79 -12.31 -4.86 12.33
CA ASP A 79 -11.57 -4.29 11.19
C ASP A 79 -10.24 -5.03 10.94
N ARG A 80 -9.69 -5.69 11.96
CA ARG A 80 -8.40 -6.39 11.87
C ARG A 80 -8.52 -7.79 11.27
N ASP A 81 -9.62 -8.49 11.50
CA ASP A 81 -9.84 -9.86 11.04
C ASP A 81 -9.79 -9.96 9.52
N PHE A 82 -10.39 -8.98 8.83
CA PHE A 82 -10.26 -8.83 7.37
C PHE A 82 -8.80 -8.88 6.92
N TYR A 83 -7.93 -8.07 7.54
CA TYR A 83 -6.52 -8.00 7.16
C TYR A 83 -5.76 -9.27 7.56
N HIS A 84 -6.06 -9.87 8.70
CA HIS A 84 -5.48 -11.16 9.09
C HIS A 84 -5.83 -12.26 8.09
N HIS A 85 -7.08 -12.34 7.64
CA HIS A 85 -7.50 -13.27 6.59
C HIS A 85 -6.82 -12.96 5.25
N LEU A 86 -6.76 -11.69 4.85
CA LEU A 86 -6.08 -11.32 3.61
C LEU A 86 -4.59 -11.72 3.64
N PHE A 87 -3.89 -11.48 4.75
CA PHE A 87 -2.48 -11.85 4.94
C PHE A 87 -2.27 -13.36 5.12
N SER A 88 -3.31 -14.16 5.41
CA SER A 88 -3.23 -15.62 5.42
C SER A 88 -3.31 -16.20 4.00
N PHE A 89 -4.08 -15.59 3.10
CA PHE A 89 -4.09 -15.92 1.68
C PHE A 89 -2.83 -15.46 0.94
N LEU A 90 -2.16 -14.42 1.44
CA LEU A 90 -0.98 -13.81 0.84
C LEU A 90 0.27 -13.98 1.75
N PRO A 91 0.84 -15.19 1.84
CA PRO A 91 1.94 -15.48 2.77
C PRO A 91 3.20 -14.67 2.49
N GLY A 92 3.47 -14.31 1.22
CA GLY A 92 4.58 -13.46 0.82
C GLY A 92 4.38 -11.97 1.13
N LEU A 93 3.15 -11.54 1.48
CA LEU A 93 2.84 -10.13 1.67
C LEU A 93 3.48 -9.58 2.95
N ARG A 94 4.28 -8.54 2.77
CA ARG A 94 5.00 -7.81 3.81
C ARG A 94 4.33 -6.48 4.13
N LEU A 95 3.82 -5.77 3.12
CA LEU A 95 3.15 -4.47 3.25
C LEU A 95 1.89 -4.42 2.38
N LEU A 96 0.80 -3.96 2.97
CA LEU A 96 -0.40 -3.51 2.28
C LEU A 96 -0.53 -1.99 2.48
N LEU A 97 -0.51 -1.23 1.39
CA LEU A 97 -0.74 0.22 1.37
C LEU A 97 -2.10 0.51 0.72
N VAL A 98 -3.13 0.74 1.53
CA VAL A 98 -4.47 1.08 1.04
C VAL A 98 -4.59 2.58 0.85
N LYS A 99 -4.83 3.02 -0.39
CA LYS A 99 -5.04 4.43 -0.74
C LYS A 99 -6.51 4.82 -0.59
N MET A 100 -6.79 5.95 0.07
CA MET A 100 -8.15 6.42 0.38
C MET A 100 -8.38 7.89 -0.02
N GLY A 101 -7.60 8.41 -0.97
CA GLY A 101 -7.78 9.77 -1.51
C GLY A 101 -7.67 10.84 -0.42
N LYS A 102 -8.71 11.67 -0.26
CA LYS A 102 -8.77 12.73 0.78
C LYS A 102 -8.70 12.20 2.21
N SER A 103 -8.98 10.91 2.42
CA SER A 103 -8.82 10.26 3.73
C SER A 103 -7.40 9.73 3.95
N GLY A 104 -6.46 9.92 3.03
CA GLY A 104 -5.07 9.52 3.21
C GLY A 104 -4.81 8.06 2.86
N SER A 105 -3.99 7.39 3.67
CA SER A 105 -3.60 6.00 3.43
C SER A 105 -3.60 5.15 4.69
N PHE A 106 -3.87 3.87 4.55
CA PHE A 106 -3.83 2.88 5.62
C PHE A 106 -2.77 1.83 5.31
N VAL A 107 -1.92 1.55 6.26
CA VAL A 107 -0.79 0.64 6.13
C VAL A 107 -1.00 -0.54 7.06
N VAL A 108 -0.87 -1.74 6.51
CA VAL A 108 -0.75 -2.98 7.28
C VAL A 108 0.59 -3.60 6.95
N GLN A 109 1.39 -3.87 7.97
CA GLN A 109 2.72 -4.46 7.80
C GLN A 109 2.85 -5.72 8.64
N ARG A 110 3.52 -6.74 8.10
CA ARG A 110 3.92 -7.91 8.88
C ARG A 110 5.12 -7.53 9.76
N ALA A 111 4.94 -7.61 11.08
CA ALA A 111 5.99 -7.31 12.05
C ALA A 111 7.12 -8.34 11.99
N GLY A 112 8.36 -7.91 12.20
CA GLY A 112 9.54 -8.78 12.18
C GLY A 112 10.14 -9.03 10.80
N SER A 113 10.03 -8.05 9.89
CA SER A 113 10.53 -8.14 8.51
C SER A 113 12.07 -8.28 8.38
N ASP A 114 12.80 -8.44 9.47
CA ASP A 114 14.12 -9.11 9.52
C ASP A 114 13.98 -10.63 9.29
N CYS A 115 13.24 -11.04 8.26
CA CYS A 115 13.03 -12.43 7.91
C CYS A 115 14.17 -12.92 7.00
N ARG A 116 15.43 -12.86 7.44
CA ARG A 116 16.48 -13.68 6.80
C ARG A 116 16.58 -15.08 7.41
N ASN A 117 16.08 -15.33 8.62
CA ASN A 117 16.26 -16.63 9.31
C ASN A 117 15.18 -17.04 10.33
N GLY A 118 13.97 -16.47 10.33
CA GLY A 118 12.93 -16.80 11.31
C GLY A 118 11.63 -17.29 10.68
N SER A 119 11.10 -18.42 11.15
CA SER A 119 9.78 -18.93 10.75
C SER A 119 8.70 -17.85 10.92
N PRO A 120 7.84 -17.61 9.91
CA PRO A 120 6.83 -16.56 9.98
C PRO A 120 5.83 -16.85 11.10
N SER A 121 5.89 -16.06 12.17
CA SER A 121 4.78 -15.95 13.11
C SER A 121 3.59 -15.36 12.34
N HIS A 122 2.57 -16.17 12.09
CA HIS A 122 1.39 -15.82 11.29
C HIS A 122 0.49 -14.72 11.90
N GLN A 123 0.89 -14.06 13.01
CA GLN A 123 -0.05 -13.28 13.83
C GLN A 123 0.36 -11.83 14.13
N ASN A 124 1.58 -11.38 13.84
CA ASN A 124 1.96 -10.00 14.17
C ASN A 124 1.79 -9.07 12.97
N LEU A 125 0.61 -8.45 12.84
CA LEU A 125 0.36 -7.34 11.92
C LEU A 125 0.37 -6.01 12.69
N THR A 126 1.06 -5.01 12.16
CA THR A 126 0.95 -3.62 12.61
C THR A 126 0.01 -2.87 11.68
N PHE A 127 -0.67 -1.86 12.23
CA PHE A 127 -1.70 -1.10 11.54
C PHE A 127 -1.43 0.38 11.78
N LYS A 128 -1.36 1.17 10.71
CA LYS A 128 -1.13 2.61 10.82
C LYS A 128 -1.90 3.39 9.76
N ALA A 129 -2.46 4.51 10.17
CA ALA A 129 -3.07 5.45 9.23
C ALA A 129 -2.16 6.67 9.06
N HIS A 130 -2.14 7.19 7.84
CA HIS A 130 -1.42 8.39 7.48
C HIS A 130 -2.39 9.38 6.86
N LEU A 131 -2.21 10.65 7.21
CA LEU A 131 -3.01 11.74 6.69
C LEU A 131 -2.83 11.87 5.17
N ALA A 132 -3.87 12.40 4.53
CA ALA A 132 -3.78 12.78 3.12
C ALA A 132 -2.74 13.88 2.90
N PRO A 133 -2.20 13.99 1.68
CA PRO A 133 -1.42 15.17 1.30
C PRO A 133 -2.16 16.46 1.65
N ASN A 134 -1.49 17.38 2.35
CA ASN A 134 -2.04 18.70 2.64
C ASN A 134 -2.00 19.56 1.35
N VAL A 135 -3.02 19.39 0.51
CA VAL A 135 -3.21 20.12 -0.74
C VAL A 135 -4.61 20.73 -0.71
N PRO A 136 -4.72 22.07 -0.66
CA PRO A 136 -6.03 22.73 -0.79
C PRO A 136 -6.72 22.34 -2.09
N ASP A 137 -8.05 22.23 -2.09
CA ASP A 137 -8.82 21.79 -3.26
C ASP A 137 -8.57 22.69 -4.49
N GLU A 138 -8.41 23.99 -4.27
CA GLU A 138 -8.08 24.99 -5.30
C GLU A 138 -6.67 24.82 -5.89
N ALA A 139 -5.77 24.15 -5.18
CA ALA A 139 -4.42 23.86 -5.64
C ALA A 139 -4.31 22.51 -6.36
N VAL A 140 -5.37 21.70 -6.37
CA VAL A 140 -5.42 20.43 -7.09
C VAL A 140 -5.65 20.70 -8.57
N VAL A 141 -4.66 20.37 -9.38
CA VAL A 141 -4.67 20.53 -10.85
C VAL A 141 -5.09 19.23 -11.52
N ASN A 142 -4.59 18.09 -11.05
CA ASN A 142 -4.86 16.77 -11.61
C ASN A 142 -4.79 15.70 -10.52
N VAL A 143 -5.74 14.76 -10.49
CA VAL A 143 -5.73 13.65 -9.53
C VAL A 143 -5.11 12.37 -10.09
N SER A 144 -5.02 12.26 -11.43
CA SER A 144 -4.43 11.12 -12.12
C SER A 144 -2.93 11.05 -11.86
N GLY A 145 -2.46 9.86 -11.45
CA GLY A 145 -1.04 9.62 -11.14
C GLY A 145 -0.64 9.90 -9.68
N SER A 146 -1.51 10.48 -8.87
CA SER A 146 -1.22 10.72 -7.44
C SER A 146 -0.93 9.43 -6.67
N GLY A 147 -1.70 8.36 -6.95
CA GLY A 147 -1.46 7.03 -6.39
C GLY A 147 -0.16 6.39 -6.87
N ASP A 148 0.18 6.55 -8.15
CA ASP A 148 1.41 6.00 -8.73
C ASP A 148 2.64 6.71 -8.17
N CYS A 149 2.58 8.04 -8.03
CA CYS A 149 3.63 8.84 -7.39
C CYS A 149 3.80 8.47 -5.92
N MET A 150 2.69 8.18 -5.22
CA MET A 150 2.74 7.67 -3.86
C MET A 150 3.48 6.34 -3.79
N ALA A 151 3.09 5.37 -4.62
CA ALA A 151 3.73 4.07 -4.68
C ALA A 151 5.23 4.20 -5.00
N ALA A 152 5.58 5.05 -5.98
CA ALA A 152 6.98 5.30 -6.36
C ALA A 152 7.81 5.88 -5.20
N GLY A 153 7.27 6.82 -4.42
CA GLY A 153 7.96 7.36 -3.25
C GLY A 153 8.17 6.33 -2.14
N VAL A 154 7.20 5.43 -1.94
CA VAL A 154 7.35 4.32 -0.97
C VAL A 154 8.39 3.31 -1.46
N ILE A 155 8.33 2.92 -2.73
CA ILE A 155 9.31 2.03 -3.37
C ILE A 155 10.71 2.62 -3.27
N HIS A 156 10.87 3.94 -3.45
CA HIS A 156 12.16 4.61 -3.29
C HIS A 156 12.73 4.39 -1.88
N GLY A 157 11.92 4.58 -0.83
CA GLY A 157 12.37 4.36 0.55
C GLY A 157 12.77 2.90 0.82
N LEU A 158 12.00 1.95 0.28
CA LEU A 158 12.29 0.51 0.39
C LEU A 158 13.61 0.13 -0.32
N ILE A 159 13.82 0.58 -1.55
CA ILE A 159 15.05 0.32 -2.32
C ILE A 159 16.28 0.92 -1.61
N ASN A 160 16.13 2.06 -0.92
CA ASN A 160 17.19 2.68 -0.14
C ASN A 160 17.37 2.06 1.26
N GLY A 161 16.66 0.97 1.58
CA GLY A 161 16.82 0.23 2.83
C GLY A 161 16.41 1.02 4.08
N TRP A 162 15.46 1.97 3.96
CA TRP A 162 14.95 2.69 5.13
C TRP A 162 14.24 1.71 6.07
N GLN A 163 14.74 1.61 7.30
CA GLN A 163 14.17 0.71 8.31
C GLN A 163 12.80 1.17 8.81
N ASP A 164 12.57 2.49 8.79
CA ASP A 164 11.30 3.09 9.14
C ASP A 164 10.42 3.23 7.89
N ILE A 165 9.34 2.44 7.85
CA ILE A 165 8.36 2.50 6.77
C ILE A 165 7.64 3.86 6.74
N ASP A 166 7.48 4.54 7.87
CA ASP A 166 6.77 5.82 7.94
C ASP A 166 7.48 6.89 7.13
N ARG A 167 8.80 6.85 7.09
CA ARG A 167 9.62 7.72 6.25
C ARG A 167 9.32 7.50 4.76
N SER A 168 9.18 6.24 4.35
CA SER A 168 8.83 5.87 2.97
C SER A 168 7.41 6.31 2.61
N ILE A 169 6.44 6.12 3.53
CA ILE A 169 5.07 6.60 3.35
C ILE A 169 5.03 8.12 3.26
N SER A 170 5.77 8.83 4.11
CA SER A 170 5.85 10.29 4.10
C SER A 170 6.39 10.83 2.77
N LEU A 171 7.44 10.19 2.23
CA LEU A 171 7.95 10.50 0.89
C LEU A 171 6.90 10.23 -0.20
N GLY A 172 6.20 9.10 -0.13
CA GLY A 172 5.09 8.78 -1.03
C GLY A 172 3.97 9.83 -0.99
N THR A 173 3.49 10.18 0.20
CA THR A 173 2.48 11.22 0.42
C THR A 173 2.94 12.57 -0.15
N PHE A 174 4.21 12.91 0.05
CA PHE A 174 4.81 14.11 -0.51
C PHE A 174 4.85 14.08 -2.05
N ALA A 175 5.29 12.98 -2.65
CA ALA A 175 5.29 12.80 -4.10
C ALA A 175 3.88 12.88 -4.71
N ALA A 176 2.88 12.30 -4.03
CA ALA A 176 1.48 12.47 -4.41
C ALA A 176 1.03 13.94 -4.34
N SER A 177 1.49 14.69 -3.34
CA SER A 177 1.21 16.12 -3.21
C SER A 177 1.78 16.94 -4.37
N CYS A 178 2.94 16.56 -4.90
CA CYS A 178 3.54 17.19 -6.08
C CYS A 178 2.76 16.83 -7.35
N SER A 179 2.36 15.56 -7.50
CA SER A 179 1.51 15.10 -8.61
C SER A 179 0.17 15.83 -8.63
N LEU A 180 -0.48 16.01 -7.48
CA LEU A 180 -1.76 16.71 -7.37
C LEU A 180 -1.71 18.16 -7.89
N ARG A 181 -0.56 18.84 -7.76
CA ARG A 181 -0.35 20.22 -8.22
C ARG A 181 0.20 20.31 -9.64
N SER A 182 0.44 19.18 -10.28
CA SER A 182 1.00 19.08 -11.62
C SER A 182 -0.10 18.89 -12.66
N ARG A 183 0.14 19.37 -13.88
CA ARG A 183 -0.70 19.02 -15.04
C ARG A 183 -0.43 17.59 -15.52
N GLN A 184 0.81 17.13 -15.37
CA GLN A 184 1.26 15.78 -15.73
C GLN A 184 1.04 14.80 -14.57
N THR A 185 0.78 13.53 -14.90
CA THR A 185 0.57 12.45 -13.92
C THR A 185 1.77 12.26 -12.99
N VAL A 186 2.98 12.39 -13.54
CA VAL A 186 4.24 12.48 -12.81
C VAL A 186 4.78 13.90 -12.95
N PRO A 187 5.07 14.61 -11.85
CA PRO A 187 5.63 15.97 -11.93
C PRO A 187 7.06 15.94 -12.49
N ALA A 188 7.43 16.97 -13.25
CA ALA A 188 8.77 17.08 -13.84
C ALA A 188 9.90 17.17 -12.79
N ALA A 189 9.58 17.64 -11.58
CA ALA A 189 10.48 17.66 -10.45
C ALA A 189 9.71 17.49 -9.14
N ILE A 190 10.35 16.88 -8.15
CA ILE A 190 9.86 16.85 -6.78
C ILE A 190 10.45 18.05 -6.06
N THR A 191 9.69 19.15 -5.98
CA THR A 191 10.14 20.39 -5.32
C THR A 191 9.80 20.39 -3.84
N SER A 192 10.80 20.53 -2.97
CA SER A 192 10.74 20.53 -1.50
C SER A 192 9.96 21.69 -0.86
N ALA A 193 9.12 22.41 -1.61
CA ALA A 193 8.44 23.62 -1.14
C ALA A 193 7.44 23.39 0.02
N ALA A 194 7.30 22.15 0.52
CA ALA A 194 6.38 21.78 1.60
C ALA A 194 6.99 20.79 2.63
N LEU A 195 8.29 20.87 2.91
CA LEU A 195 8.93 20.19 4.05
C LEU A 195 9.20 21.14 5.24
N ASN A 196 8.33 22.13 5.44
CA ASN A 196 8.36 23.02 6.61
C ASN A 196 7.32 22.58 7.64
#